data_AF-A0A7S2UVX1-F1
#
_entry.id   AF-A0A7S2UVX1-F1
#
_cell.length_a   1.000
_cell.length_b   1.000
_cell.length_c   1.000
_cell.angle_alpha   90.00
_cell.angle_beta   90.00
_cell.angle_gamma   90.00
#
_symmetry.space_group_name_H-M   'P 1'
#
loop_
_entity.id
_entity.type
_entity.pdbx_description
1 polymer ?
#
loop_
_entity_poly.entity_id
_entity_poly.type
_entity_poly.pdbx_seq_one_letter_code
_entity_poly.pdbx_strand_id
1 'polypeptide(L)'
;SRELLSVAMGSSEGYDTAEKYVAKAAQDGDWVLLRNIHLCPHWLNVLEKKLHTLHPHEQFRLFLTSEVHPKLPPSLVRVADVMVVDTPTGLKANLLRFLRSIPAERMGKPPVERNRLYLLLAWFHATVLERLRYAPIGWSKRYEFSEADAACALAAVDSWVEEAAGGKQHLSPEKIPWPAIKTLLADSVYGGRVDNPFDQALME
;
A
#
# COMPACT_ATOMS: atom_id res chain seq x y z
N SER A 1 -28.90 4.04 10.52
CA SER A 1 -27.71 3.75 9.69
C SER A 1 -27.21 2.37 10.07
N ARG A 2 -26.68 1.57 9.13
CA ARG A 2 -26.08 0.28 9.47
C ARG A 2 -24.69 0.51 10.06
N GLU A 3 -24.33 -0.20 11.11
CA GLU A 3 -23.02 -0.09 11.75
C GLU A 3 -22.03 -1.07 11.10
N LEU A 4 -20.80 -0.62 10.85
CA LEU A 4 -19.70 -1.48 10.41
C LEU A 4 -18.75 -1.71 11.59
N LEU A 5 -18.76 -2.91 12.13
CA LEU A 5 -17.89 -3.33 13.23
C LEU A 5 -16.59 -3.91 12.66
N SER A 6 -15.46 -3.25 12.89
CA SER A 6 -14.15 -3.66 12.37
C SER A 6 -13.23 -4.15 13.48
N VAL A 7 -12.52 -5.26 13.24
CA VAL A 7 -11.54 -5.84 14.16
C VAL A 7 -10.29 -6.30 13.40
N ALA A 8 -9.11 -6.11 13.98
CA ALA A 8 -7.87 -6.68 13.47
C ALA A 8 -7.63 -8.05 14.13
N MET A 9 -7.33 -9.05 13.31
CA MET A 9 -7.05 -10.40 13.77
C MET A 9 -5.57 -10.57 14.12
N GLY A 10 -5.24 -11.63 14.87
CA GLY A 10 -3.87 -11.97 15.25
C GLY A 10 -3.56 -11.82 16.74
N SER A 11 -4.52 -11.36 17.55
CA SER A 11 -4.44 -11.32 19.01
C SER A 11 -5.62 -12.08 19.64
N SER A 12 -5.43 -12.55 20.88
CA SER A 12 -6.50 -13.22 21.65
C SER A 12 -7.72 -12.33 21.84
N GLU A 13 -7.51 -11.06 22.21
CA GLU A 13 -8.58 -10.05 22.35
C GLU A 13 -9.33 -9.82 21.03
N GLY A 14 -8.60 -9.84 19.90
CA GLY A 14 -9.18 -9.73 18.57
C GLY A 14 -10.11 -10.90 18.24
N TYR A 15 -9.74 -12.12 18.64
CA TYR A 15 -10.58 -13.32 18.45
C TYR A 15 -11.89 -13.22 19.24
N ASP A 16 -11.81 -12.88 20.53
CA ASP A 16 -13.00 -12.76 21.38
C ASP A 16 -13.95 -11.65 20.89
N THR A 17 -13.37 -10.54 20.45
CA THR A 17 -14.12 -9.40 19.89
C THR A 17 -14.78 -9.78 18.56
N ALA A 18 -14.06 -10.47 17.68
CA ALA A 18 -14.59 -10.94 16.39
C ALA A 18 -15.79 -11.87 16.60
N GLU A 19 -15.72 -12.80 17.56
CA GLU A 19 -16.84 -13.70 17.84
C GLU A 19 -18.08 -12.96 18.34
N LYS A 20 -17.90 -11.99 19.25
CA LYS A 20 -19.00 -11.15 19.76
C LYS A 20 -19.63 -10.33 18.63
N TYR A 21 -18.80 -9.71 17.78
CA TYR A 21 -19.28 -8.89 16.67
C TYR A 21 -20.04 -9.72 15.64
N VAL A 22 -19.52 -10.89 15.25
CA VAL A 22 -20.21 -11.77 14.31
C VAL A 22 -21.54 -12.25 14.88
N ALA A 23 -21.58 -12.69 16.14
CA ALA A 23 -22.80 -13.16 16.77
C ALA A 23 -23.87 -12.06 16.87
N LYS A 24 -23.47 -10.86 17.31
CA LYS A 24 -24.38 -9.72 17.43
C LYS A 24 -24.87 -9.24 16.06
N ALA A 25 -23.95 -8.99 15.12
CA ALA A 25 -24.31 -8.48 13.80
C ALA A 25 -25.14 -9.49 12.99
N ALA A 26 -24.95 -10.79 13.20
CA ALA A 26 -25.79 -11.82 12.59
C ALA A 26 -27.25 -11.75 13.08
N GLN A 27 -27.51 -11.27 14.30
CA GLN A 27 -28.86 -11.08 14.82
C GLN A 27 -29.44 -9.72 14.37
N ASP A 28 -28.65 -8.66 14.48
CA ASP A 28 -29.10 -7.28 14.28
C ASP A 28 -29.11 -6.86 12.79
N GLY A 29 -28.40 -7.60 11.93
CA GLY A 29 -28.25 -7.27 10.51
C GLY A 29 -27.14 -6.26 10.19
N ASP A 30 -26.26 -5.99 11.15
CA ASP A 30 -25.09 -5.12 11.00
C ASP A 30 -23.97 -5.79 10.18
N TRP A 31 -22.92 -5.03 9.87
CA TRP A 31 -21.81 -5.50 9.06
C TRP A 31 -20.56 -5.68 9.90
N VAL A 32 -19.76 -6.69 9.57
CA VAL A 32 -18.50 -6.98 10.28
C VAL A 32 -17.35 -7.03 9.29
N LEU A 33 -16.21 -6.42 9.64
CA LEU A 33 -14.96 -6.49 8.89
C LEU A 33 -13.86 -7.12 9.75
N LEU A 34 -13.43 -8.34 9.39
CA LEU A 34 -12.29 -9.00 10.00
C LEU A 34 -11.04 -8.75 9.15
N ARG A 35 -10.04 -8.06 9.70
CA ARG A 35 -8.81 -7.71 8.97
C ARG A 35 -7.67 -8.65 9.26
N ASN A 36 -6.83 -8.90 8.25
CA ASN A 36 -5.59 -9.69 8.35
C ASN A 36 -5.82 -11.15 8.76
N ILE A 37 -6.83 -11.80 8.19
CA ILE A 37 -7.23 -13.16 8.59
C ILE A 37 -6.16 -14.24 8.32
N HIS A 38 -5.22 -13.99 7.40
CA HIS A 38 -4.08 -14.88 7.14
C HIS A 38 -3.19 -15.10 8.36
N LEU A 39 -3.22 -14.19 9.35
CA LEU A 39 -2.47 -14.32 10.59
C LEU A 39 -3.06 -15.37 11.55
N CYS A 40 -4.30 -15.81 11.36
CA CYS A 40 -5.01 -16.71 12.29
C CYS A 40 -5.66 -17.93 11.60
N PRO A 41 -4.91 -18.77 10.86
CA PRO A 41 -5.47 -19.87 10.06
C PRO A 41 -6.24 -20.91 10.88
N HIS A 42 -5.80 -21.18 12.12
CA HIS A 42 -6.51 -22.11 13.01
C HIS A 42 -7.88 -21.57 13.44
N TRP A 43 -7.97 -20.28 13.76
CA TRP A 43 -9.23 -19.64 14.14
C TRP A 43 -10.22 -19.59 12.96
N LEU A 44 -9.72 -19.46 11.73
CA LEU A 44 -10.59 -19.49 10.54
C LEU A 44 -11.35 -20.82 10.36
N ASN A 45 -10.78 -21.94 10.78
CA ASN A 45 -11.50 -23.23 10.78
C ASN A 45 -12.66 -23.23 11.79
N VAL A 46 -12.54 -22.48 12.88
CA VAL A 46 -13.62 -22.33 13.88
C VAL A 46 -14.70 -21.41 13.33
N LEU A 47 -14.30 -20.29 12.71
CA LEU A 47 -15.22 -19.37 12.05
C LEU A 47 -16.03 -20.07 10.95
N GLU A 48 -15.39 -20.84 10.08
CA GLU A 48 -16.06 -21.55 8.99
C GLU A 48 -17.17 -22.48 9.48
N LYS A 49 -16.88 -23.29 10.51
CA LYS A 49 -17.89 -24.16 11.14
C LYS A 49 -19.06 -23.36 11.73
N LYS A 50 -18.77 -22.21 12.34
CA LYS A 50 -19.81 -21.32 12.87
C LYS A 50 -20.68 -20.76 11.75
N LEU A 51 -20.08 -20.30 10.64
CA LEU A 51 -20.82 -19.76 9.49
C LEU A 51 -21.77 -20.80 8.87
N HIS A 52 -21.40 -22.07 8.84
CA HIS A 52 -22.27 -23.14 8.34
C HIS A 52 -23.53 -23.40 9.19
N THR A 53 -23.49 -23.06 10.48
CA THR A 53 -24.61 -23.27 11.41
C THR A 53 -25.40 -21.99 11.70
N LEU A 54 -24.88 -20.86 11.23
CA LEU A 54 -25.45 -19.54 11.47
C LEU A 54 -26.69 -19.34 10.59
N HIS A 55 -27.75 -18.80 11.20
CA HIS A 55 -28.95 -18.33 10.50
C HIS A 55 -29.00 -16.81 10.61
N PRO A 56 -28.24 -16.07 9.78
CA PRO A 56 -28.09 -14.64 9.95
C PRO A 56 -29.32 -13.88 9.43
N HIS A 57 -29.51 -12.68 9.97
CA HIS A 57 -30.43 -11.68 9.44
C HIS A 57 -30.09 -11.35 7.97
N GLU A 58 -31.10 -11.16 7.11
CA GLU A 58 -30.91 -11.02 5.65
C GLU A 58 -29.95 -9.87 5.25
N GLN A 59 -29.84 -8.85 6.10
CA GLN A 59 -29.00 -7.67 5.86
C GLN A 59 -27.55 -7.83 6.36
N PHE A 60 -27.26 -8.88 7.13
CA PHE A 60 -25.93 -9.15 7.68
C PHE A 60 -24.91 -9.35 6.56
N ARG A 61 -23.73 -8.73 6.69
CA ARG A 61 -22.60 -8.95 5.78
C ARG A 61 -21.31 -9.11 6.57
N LEU A 62 -20.56 -10.17 6.25
CA LEU A 62 -19.25 -10.44 6.82
C LEU A 62 -18.18 -10.21 5.74
N PHE A 63 -17.32 -9.22 5.96
CA PHE A 63 -16.17 -8.90 5.13
C PHE A 63 -14.90 -9.44 5.76
N LEU A 64 -14.03 -10.03 4.94
CA LEU A 64 -12.75 -10.58 5.36
C LEU A 64 -11.65 -9.96 4.49
N THR A 65 -10.58 -9.45 5.10
CA THR A 65 -9.39 -9.02 4.34
C THR A 65 -8.20 -9.93 4.63
N SER A 66 -7.49 -10.32 3.57
CA SER A 66 -6.34 -11.21 3.64
C SER A 66 -5.34 -10.92 2.53
N GLU A 67 -4.06 -11.16 2.81
CA GLU A 67 -3.10 -11.48 1.76
C GLU A 67 -3.35 -12.88 1.20
N VAL A 68 -2.90 -13.13 -0.04
CA VAL A 68 -2.93 -14.45 -0.65
C VAL A 68 -1.98 -15.36 0.13
N HIS A 69 -2.54 -16.30 0.88
CA HIS A 69 -1.76 -17.14 1.78
C HIS A 69 -2.21 -18.60 1.72
N PRO A 70 -1.29 -19.58 1.59
CA PRO A 70 -1.63 -20.98 1.37
C PRO A 70 -2.34 -21.65 2.56
N LYS A 71 -2.27 -21.05 3.76
CA LYS A 71 -2.96 -21.56 4.95
C LYS A 71 -4.40 -21.05 5.09
N LEU A 72 -4.93 -20.27 4.15
CA LEU A 72 -6.34 -19.93 4.15
C LEU A 72 -7.18 -21.20 3.91
N PRO A 73 -8.20 -21.49 4.75
CA PRO A 73 -9.02 -22.68 4.56
C PRO A 73 -9.72 -22.67 3.20
N PRO A 74 -9.51 -23.68 2.34
CA PRO A 74 -10.12 -23.71 1.01
C PRO A 74 -11.65 -23.72 1.05
N SER A 75 -12.24 -24.31 2.10
CA SER A 75 -13.70 -24.32 2.28
C SER A 75 -14.25 -22.92 2.51
N LEU A 76 -13.60 -22.10 3.34
CA LEU A 76 -13.97 -20.71 3.58
C LEU A 76 -13.87 -19.87 2.30
N VAL A 77 -12.80 -20.03 1.53
CA VAL A 77 -12.61 -19.32 0.25
C VAL A 77 -13.70 -19.72 -0.76
N ARG A 78 -14.10 -21.00 -0.79
CA ARG A 78 -15.11 -21.52 -1.71
C ARG A 78 -16.52 -20.98 -1.45
N VAL A 79 -16.86 -20.66 -0.20
CA VAL A 79 -18.18 -20.12 0.18
C VAL A 79 -18.22 -18.59 0.16
N ALA A 80 -17.08 -17.92 0.04
CA ALA A 80 -16.98 -16.48 0.00
C ALA A 80 -17.00 -15.95 -1.44
N ASP A 81 -17.57 -14.75 -1.62
CA ASP A 81 -17.36 -13.96 -2.84
C ASP A 81 -15.97 -13.32 -2.78
N VAL A 82 -15.01 -13.94 -3.47
CA VAL A 82 -13.60 -13.51 -3.43
C VAL A 82 -13.35 -12.38 -4.43
N MET A 83 -13.02 -11.21 -3.92
CA MET A 83 -12.50 -10.10 -4.73
C MET A 83 -10.98 -10.02 -4.59
N VAL A 84 -10.26 -10.30 -5.68
CA VAL A 84 -8.81 -10.09 -5.75
C VAL A 84 -8.55 -8.64 -6.10
N VAL A 85 -7.89 -7.92 -5.20
CA VAL A 85 -7.47 -6.53 -5.41
C VAL A 85 -6.00 -6.54 -5.78
N ASP A 86 -5.73 -6.62 -7.08
CA ASP A 86 -4.39 -6.43 -7.61
C ASP A 86 -4.15 -4.95 -7.93
N THR A 87 -2.94 -4.48 -7.63
CA THR A 87 -2.54 -3.12 -7.98
C THR A 87 -2.43 -3.00 -9.51
N PRO A 88 -2.96 -1.93 -10.14
CA PRO A 88 -2.82 -1.73 -11.58
C PRO A 88 -1.35 -1.81 -12.02
N THR A 89 -1.06 -2.73 -12.94
CA THR A 89 0.31 -3.02 -13.39
C THR A 89 0.67 -2.22 -14.64
N GLY A 90 1.98 -2.07 -14.87
CA GLY A 90 2.50 -1.32 -16.01
C GLY A 90 2.93 0.08 -15.65
N LEU A 91 3.95 0.57 -16.36
CA LEU A 91 4.58 1.87 -16.12
C LEU A 91 3.55 3.02 -16.13
N LYS A 92 2.67 3.05 -17.13
CA LYS A 92 1.61 4.09 -17.26
C LYS A 92 0.64 4.06 -16.07
N ALA A 93 0.26 2.88 -15.60
CA ALA A 93 -0.69 2.75 -14.49
C ALA A 93 -0.05 3.22 -13.18
N ASN A 94 1.20 2.82 -12.92
CA ASN A 94 1.98 3.27 -11.76
C ASN A 94 2.19 4.80 -11.78
N LEU A 95 2.56 5.37 -12.93
CA LEU A 95 2.69 6.82 -13.12
C LEU A 95 1.39 7.58 -12.80
N LEU A 96 0.27 7.14 -13.38
CA LEU A 96 -1.01 7.79 -13.15
C LEU A 96 -1.46 7.67 -11.69
N ARG A 97 -1.21 6.53 -11.04
CA ARG A 97 -1.52 6.34 -9.62
C ARG A 97 -0.71 7.29 -8.75
N PHE A 98 0.60 7.40 -8.98
CA PHE A 98 1.47 8.33 -8.28
C PHE A 98 1.01 9.78 -8.50
N LEU A 99 0.81 10.21 -9.74
CA LEU A 99 0.44 11.61 -10.01
C LEU A 99 -0.94 11.96 -9.46
N ARG A 100 -1.88 11.01 -9.43
CA ARG A 100 -3.21 11.20 -8.83
C ARG A 100 -3.19 11.25 -7.30
N SER A 101 -2.17 10.68 -6.66
CA SER A 101 -2.05 10.75 -5.20
C SER A 101 -1.56 12.13 -4.73
N ILE A 102 -1.03 12.96 -5.63
CA ILE A 102 -0.56 14.31 -5.32
C ILE A 102 -1.75 15.29 -5.40
N PRO A 103 -2.07 16.01 -4.31
CA PRO A 103 -3.13 17.02 -4.33
C PRO A 103 -2.83 18.16 -5.31
N ALA A 104 -3.86 18.68 -5.98
CA ALA A 104 -3.71 19.79 -6.93
C ALA A 104 -3.10 21.05 -6.30
N GLU A 105 -3.44 21.32 -5.04
CA GLU A 105 -2.86 22.43 -4.26
C GLU A 105 -1.34 22.30 -4.12
N ARG A 106 -0.84 21.08 -3.94
CA ARG A 106 0.59 20.78 -3.84
C ARG A 106 1.29 20.97 -5.18
N MET A 107 0.67 20.52 -6.27
CA MET A 107 1.14 20.74 -7.67
C MET A 107 1.17 22.22 -8.07
N GLY A 108 0.29 23.04 -7.49
CA GLY A 108 0.17 24.46 -7.81
C GLY A 108 1.20 25.37 -7.12
N LYS A 109 1.95 24.86 -6.14
CA LYS A 109 2.90 25.68 -5.39
C LYS A 109 4.19 25.95 -6.20
N PRO A 110 4.75 27.17 -6.15
CA PRO A 110 6.03 27.50 -6.78
C PRO A 110 7.21 26.80 -6.11
N PRO A 111 8.29 26.47 -6.84
CA PRO A 111 8.57 26.89 -8.22
C PRO A 111 7.88 25.99 -9.28
N VAL A 112 7.67 26.52 -10.48
CA VAL A 112 7.02 25.78 -11.59
C VAL A 112 7.75 24.45 -11.91
N GLU A 113 9.07 24.42 -11.74
CA GLU A 113 9.90 23.23 -11.98
C GLU A 113 9.61 22.09 -10.99
N ARG A 114 8.92 22.34 -9.86
CA ARG A 114 8.49 21.30 -8.91
C ARG A 114 7.65 20.21 -9.58
N ASN A 115 6.75 20.59 -10.48
CA ASN A 115 5.91 19.63 -11.20
C ASN A 115 6.73 18.68 -12.09
N ARG A 116 7.86 19.17 -12.61
CA ARG A 116 8.79 18.33 -13.38
C ARG A 116 9.52 17.33 -12.47
N LEU A 117 9.89 17.74 -11.26
CA LEU A 117 10.49 16.84 -10.26
C LEU A 117 9.51 15.76 -9.81
N TYR A 118 8.24 16.10 -9.62
CA TYR A 118 7.20 15.12 -9.31
C TYR A 118 7.03 14.08 -10.41
N LEU A 119 7.05 14.51 -11.67
CA LEU A 119 7.02 13.60 -12.81
C LEU A 119 8.24 12.68 -12.84
N LEU A 120 9.44 13.20 -12.59
CA LEU A 120 10.67 12.42 -12.53
C LEU A 120 10.63 11.39 -11.39
N LEU A 121 10.15 11.79 -10.21
CA LEU A 121 9.99 10.88 -9.07
C LEU A 121 8.94 9.81 -9.34
N ALA A 122 7.80 10.18 -9.95
CA ALA A 122 6.78 9.23 -10.37
C ALA A 122 7.34 8.22 -11.38
N TRP A 123 8.15 8.67 -12.34
CA TRP A 123 8.80 7.82 -13.33
C TRP A 123 9.80 6.87 -12.69
N PHE A 124 10.63 7.37 -11.80
CA PHE A 124 11.57 6.56 -11.03
C PHE A 124 10.84 5.48 -10.22
N HIS A 125 9.87 5.88 -9.41
CA HIS A 125 9.06 4.95 -8.60
C HIS A 125 8.38 3.89 -9.46
N ALA A 126 7.75 4.30 -10.58
CA ALA A 126 7.09 3.39 -11.49
C ALA A 126 8.09 2.41 -12.15
N THR A 127 9.30 2.87 -12.50
CA THR A 127 10.34 2.03 -13.10
C THR A 127 10.85 1.01 -12.09
N VAL A 128 11.13 1.43 -10.87
CA VAL A 128 11.59 0.56 -9.78
C VAL A 128 10.57 -0.55 -9.49
N LEU A 129 9.29 -0.19 -9.37
CA LEU A 129 8.19 -1.15 -9.19
C LEU A 129 8.03 -2.09 -10.39
N GLU A 130 8.11 -1.57 -11.62
CA GLU A 130 7.91 -2.39 -12.80
C GLU A 130 9.05 -3.40 -12.96
N ARG A 131 10.28 -3.03 -12.63
CA ARG A 131 11.44 -3.94 -12.61
C ARG A 131 11.28 -5.08 -11.61
N LEU A 132 10.62 -4.86 -10.46
CA LEU A 132 10.36 -5.94 -9.47
C LEU A 132 9.55 -7.10 -10.06
N ARG A 133 8.68 -6.81 -11.03
CA ARG A 133 7.89 -7.84 -11.73
C ARG A 133 8.77 -8.81 -12.52
N TYR A 134 9.93 -8.35 -12.95
CA TYR A 134 10.89 -9.11 -13.75
C TYR A 134 12.04 -9.68 -12.90
N ALA A 135 11.92 -9.74 -11.57
CA ALA A 135 12.87 -10.47 -10.75
C ALA A 135 12.97 -11.95 -11.19
N PRO A 136 14.18 -12.54 -11.30
CA PRO A 136 15.46 -12.03 -10.79
C PRO A 136 16.27 -11.16 -11.77
N ILE A 137 15.72 -10.80 -12.93
CA ILE A 137 16.43 -10.01 -13.96
C ILE A 137 16.36 -8.51 -13.67
N GLY A 138 15.17 -8.03 -13.27
CA GLY A 138 14.95 -6.62 -12.96
C GLY A 138 15.60 -6.18 -11.64
N TRP A 139 15.65 -7.10 -10.68
CA TRP A 139 16.31 -6.99 -9.37
C TRP A 139 16.71 -8.41 -8.96
N SER A 140 17.77 -8.57 -8.18
CA SER A 140 18.18 -9.91 -7.72
C SER A 140 17.12 -10.59 -6.84
N LYS A 141 16.29 -9.82 -6.13
CA LYS A 141 15.17 -10.29 -5.32
C LYS A 141 13.99 -9.32 -5.35
N ARG A 142 12.86 -9.76 -4.78
CA ARG A 142 11.65 -8.93 -4.66
C ARG A 142 11.74 -8.04 -3.42
N TYR A 143 12.26 -6.83 -3.60
CA TYR A 143 12.22 -5.78 -2.58
C TYR A 143 10.80 -5.25 -2.39
N GLU A 144 10.50 -4.75 -1.19
CA GLU A 144 9.21 -4.17 -0.84
C GLU A 144 9.28 -2.64 -0.94
N PHE A 145 9.06 -2.11 -2.14
CA PHE A 145 8.88 -0.67 -2.35
C PHE A 145 7.39 -0.32 -2.30
N SER A 146 7.06 0.75 -1.57
CA SER A 146 5.69 1.10 -1.23
C SER A 146 5.33 2.54 -1.62
N GLU A 147 4.04 2.87 -1.54
CA GLU A 147 3.57 4.26 -1.71
C GLU A 147 4.05 5.17 -0.57
N ALA A 148 4.39 4.61 0.61
CA ALA A 148 4.98 5.36 1.70
C ALA A 148 6.39 5.87 1.35
N ASP A 149 7.16 5.08 0.62
CA ASP A 149 8.50 5.48 0.14
C ASP A 149 8.40 6.62 -0.88
N ALA A 150 7.45 6.50 -1.81
CA ALA A 150 7.08 7.57 -2.74
C ALA A 150 6.70 8.87 -2.01
N ALA A 151 5.84 8.79 -0.99
CA ALA A 151 5.39 9.94 -0.23
C ALA A 151 6.54 10.60 0.56
N CYS A 152 7.42 9.79 1.16
CA CYS A 152 8.61 10.25 1.87
C CYS A 152 9.56 11.01 0.93
N ALA A 153 9.90 10.41 -0.22
CA ALA A 153 10.72 11.05 -1.24
C ALA A 153 10.10 12.38 -1.73
N LEU A 154 8.78 12.40 -1.95
CA LEU A 154 8.07 13.59 -2.40
C LEU A 154 8.14 14.73 -1.36
N ALA A 155 8.01 14.40 -0.06
CA ALA A 155 8.13 15.38 1.02
C ALA A 155 9.54 15.97 1.13
N ALA A 156 10.58 15.14 0.97
CA ALA A 156 11.95 15.62 0.99
C ALA A 156 12.29 16.51 -0.21
N VAL A 157 11.83 16.12 -1.42
CA VAL A 157 11.95 16.95 -2.62
C VAL A 157 11.28 18.30 -2.40
N ASP A 158 10.11 18.35 -1.78
CA ASP A 158 9.44 19.62 -1.49
C ASP A 158 10.25 20.53 -0.57
N SER A 159 10.75 19.99 0.53
CA SER A 159 11.56 20.74 1.49
C SER A 159 12.76 21.37 0.81
N TRP A 160 13.50 20.60 0.01
CA TRP A 160 14.71 21.08 -0.65
C TRP A 160 14.44 22.04 -1.80
N VAL A 161 13.36 21.82 -2.55
CA VAL A 161 12.97 22.72 -3.63
C VAL A 161 12.45 24.05 -3.08
N GLU A 162 11.71 24.02 -1.98
CA GLU A 162 11.24 25.23 -1.29
C GLU A 162 12.40 26.05 -0.74
N GLU A 163 13.35 25.40 -0.08
CA GLU A 163 14.59 26.02 0.41
C GLU A 163 15.42 26.63 -0.73
N ALA A 164 15.66 25.87 -1.80
CA ALA A 164 16.45 26.32 -2.95
C ALA A 164 15.77 27.44 -3.74
N ALA A 165 14.43 27.43 -3.84
CA ALA A 165 13.67 28.46 -4.52
C ALA A 165 13.61 29.77 -3.73
N GLY A 166 13.58 29.72 -2.39
CA GLY A 166 13.51 30.90 -1.54
C GLY A 166 12.32 31.80 -1.87
N GLY A 167 11.14 31.20 -2.13
CA GLY A 167 9.91 31.92 -2.51
C GLY A 167 9.82 32.37 -3.97
N LYS A 168 10.79 32.05 -4.82
CA LYS A 168 10.75 32.40 -6.25
C LYS A 168 9.78 31.50 -7.02
N GLN A 169 9.17 32.08 -8.06
CA GLN A 169 8.28 31.35 -8.98
C GLN A 169 9.02 30.35 -9.88
N HIS A 170 10.31 30.59 -10.11
CA HIS A 170 11.16 29.74 -10.94
C HIS A 170 12.46 29.42 -10.23
N LEU A 171 12.92 28.18 -10.40
CA LEU A 171 14.18 27.68 -9.88
C LEU A 171 15.06 27.20 -11.03
N SER A 172 16.25 27.80 -11.17
CA SER A 172 17.24 27.37 -12.14
C SER A 172 17.64 25.91 -11.88
N PRO A 173 17.73 25.04 -12.92
CA PRO A 173 18.06 23.63 -12.75
C PRO A 173 19.38 23.36 -11.99
N GLU A 174 20.36 24.24 -12.14
CA GLU A 174 21.67 24.17 -11.46
C GLU A 174 21.57 24.39 -9.94
N LYS A 175 20.50 25.07 -9.49
CA LYS A 175 20.25 25.35 -8.07
C LYS A 175 19.42 24.27 -7.40
N ILE A 176 18.88 23.32 -8.16
CA ILE A 176 18.21 22.14 -7.60
C ILE A 176 19.30 21.26 -6.96
N PRO A 177 19.14 20.83 -5.70
CA PRO A 177 20.13 20.01 -5.02
C PRO A 177 20.06 18.55 -5.48
N TRP A 178 20.43 18.30 -6.75
CA TRP A 178 20.42 16.98 -7.37
C TRP A 178 21.22 15.93 -6.59
N PRO A 179 22.43 16.21 -6.06
CA PRO A 179 23.17 15.24 -5.28
C PRO A 179 22.38 14.76 -4.06
N ALA A 180 21.76 15.69 -3.32
CA ALA A 180 20.95 15.34 -2.14
C ALA A 180 19.72 14.50 -2.52
N ILE A 181 19.02 14.85 -3.60
CA ILE A 181 17.88 14.08 -4.10
C ILE A 181 18.30 12.66 -4.49
N LYS A 182 19.40 12.51 -5.24
CA LYS A 182 19.89 11.19 -5.65
C LYS A 182 20.31 10.35 -4.45
N THR A 183 21.14 10.89 -3.55
CA THR A 183 21.58 10.19 -2.33
C THR A 183 20.40 9.76 -1.46
N LEU A 184 19.38 10.61 -1.29
CA LEU A 184 18.20 10.23 -0.54
C LEU A 184 17.46 9.04 -1.17
N LEU A 185 17.23 9.08 -2.48
CA LEU A 185 16.53 8.00 -3.18
C LEU A 185 17.36 6.72 -3.17
N ALA A 186 18.64 6.84 -3.53
CA ALA A 186 19.55 5.73 -3.75
C ALA A 186 20.07 5.09 -2.47
N ASP A 187 20.16 5.80 -1.34
CA ASP A 187 20.75 5.25 -0.11
C ASP A 187 19.74 5.10 1.02
N SER A 188 18.76 6.02 1.11
CA SER A 188 17.87 6.09 2.28
C SER A 188 16.49 5.51 2.00
N VAL A 189 15.79 6.03 0.98
CA VAL A 189 14.37 5.72 0.77
C VAL A 189 14.20 4.38 0.06
N TYR A 190 14.82 4.21 -1.11
CA TYR A 190 14.74 2.96 -1.86
C TYR A 190 15.95 2.07 -1.58
N GLY A 191 17.17 2.64 -1.62
CA GLY A 191 18.39 1.89 -1.31
C GLY A 191 18.49 1.29 0.08
N GLY A 192 17.84 1.89 1.08
CA GLY A 192 17.89 1.37 2.45
C GLY A 192 17.34 -0.06 2.59
N ARG A 193 16.59 -0.54 1.58
CA ARG A 193 16.08 -1.92 1.51
C ARG A 193 16.93 -2.84 0.63
N VAL A 194 17.82 -2.27 -0.17
CA VAL A 194 18.67 -2.96 -1.12
C VAL A 194 19.95 -3.39 -0.41
N ASP A 195 20.13 -4.71 -0.31
CA ASP A 195 21.26 -5.35 0.37
C ASP A 195 22.24 -6.03 -0.59
N ASN A 196 21.90 -6.08 -1.89
CA ASN A 196 22.77 -6.62 -2.92
C ASN A 196 23.57 -5.46 -3.56
N PRO A 197 24.92 -5.50 -3.55
CA PRO A 197 25.75 -4.44 -4.13
C PRO A 197 25.48 -4.16 -5.62
N PHE A 198 25.12 -5.18 -6.40
CA PHE A 198 24.78 -5.01 -7.82
C PHE A 198 23.42 -4.32 -8.02
N ASP A 199 22.46 -4.61 -7.15
CA ASP A 199 21.16 -3.92 -7.15
C ASP A 199 21.33 -2.48 -6.63
N GLN A 200 22.24 -2.24 -5.68
CA GLN A 200 22.59 -0.90 -5.23
C GLN A 200 23.18 -0.08 -6.38
N ALA A 201 24.14 -0.64 -7.12
CA ALA A 201 24.72 -0.01 -8.30
C ALA A 201 23.71 0.18 -9.45
N LEU A 202 22.65 -0.64 -9.52
CA LEU A 202 21.54 -0.46 -10.46
C LEU A 202 20.59 0.67 -10.03
N MET A 203 20.48 0.94 -8.73
CA MET A 203 19.68 2.03 -8.17
C MET A 203 20.32 3.40 -8.39
N GLU A 204 21.64 3.46 -8.31
CA GLU A 204 22.49 4.66 -8.53
C GLU A 204 22.46 5.20 -9.97
#